data_AF-A0A4P2VD05-F1
#
_entry.id   AF-A0A4P2VD05-F1
#
_cell.length_a   1.000
_cell.length_b   1.000
_cell.length_c   1.000
_cell.angle_alpha   90.00
_cell.angle_beta   90.00
_cell.angle_gamma   90.00
#
_symmetry.space_group_name_H-M   'P 1'
#
loop_
_entity.id
_entity.type
_entity.pdbx_description
1 polymer ?
#
loop_
_entity_poly.entity_id
_entity_poly.type
_entity_poly.pdbx_seq_one_letter_code
_entity_poly.pdbx_strand_id
1 'polypeptide(L)'
;MATLTPELYDVIVRIVDDKVKDIKVTREEFDKLAAVVGQLAQRIDQLAEAQRRTEERLNQLAERVDQLAEAQRRTEERLNQLAERVDQLAVRVDQLAEAQRRTEEKLDRLTDRVDKLAEAVGVLNKSVSSLGETIGFGLEDIARVVLPGWLHRHLGVEMGELERRFLRIGGREYEVNLYGEGSIGGRRVVIIAESKSRIHASDVERFNELLSGARDSMDGTEVIGVLFGYVIYPDAKERAQKLGIHTVASYER
;
A
#
# COMPACT_ATOMS: atom_id res chain seq x y z
N MET A 1 -138.10 -13.80 39.48
CA MET A 1 -136.85 -13.28 38.87
C MET A 1 -137.05 -11.78 38.66
N ALA A 2 -136.14 -10.96 39.15
CA ALA A 2 -136.36 -9.53 39.39
C ALA A 2 -136.53 -8.73 38.08
N THR A 3 -137.64 -8.01 37.93
CA THR A 3 -137.91 -7.06 36.84
C THR A 3 -137.43 -5.66 37.25
N LEU A 4 -136.46 -5.10 36.52
CA LEU A 4 -136.00 -3.72 36.71
C LEU A 4 -137.15 -2.71 36.49
N THR A 5 -137.26 -1.71 37.35
CA THR A 5 -138.15 -0.55 37.12
C THR A 5 -137.54 0.41 36.09
N PRO A 6 -138.35 1.16 35.33
CA PRO A 6 -137.88 2.08 34.30
C PRO A 6 -136.87 3.12 34.80
N GLU A 7 -137.03 3.65 36.03
CA GLU A 7 -136.07 4.62 36.58
C GLU A 7 -134.72 3.96 36.92
N LEU A 8 -134.73 2.70 37.39
CA LEU A 8 -133.50 1.97 37.72
C LEU A 8 -132.73 1.58 36.45
N TYR A 9 -133.44 1.25 35.37
CA TYR A 9 -132.86 0.97 34.06
C TYR A 9 -132.13 2.20 33.50
N ASP A 10 -132.76 3.38 33.55
CA ASP A 10 -132.17 4.62 33.02
C ASP A 10 -130.92 5.06 33.79
N VAL A 11 -130.94 4.93 35.13
CA VAL A 11 -129.76 5.17 35.98
C VAL A 11 -128.63 4.19 35.67
N ILE A 12 -128.94 2.90 35.49
CA ILE A 12 -127.94 1.89 35.11
C ILE A 12 -127.38 2.20 33.73
N VAL A 13 -128.20 2.56 32.74
CA VAL A 13 -127.74 2.93 31.39
C VAL A 13 -126.82 4.14 31.45
N ARG A 14 -127.16 5.19 32.21
CA ARG A 14 -126.32 6.39 32.32
C ARG A 14 -124.99 6.11 33.03
N ILE A 15 -125.01 5.32 34.11
CA ILE A 15 -123.79 4.89 34.81
C ILE A 15 -122.93 4.00 33.90
N VAL A 16 -123.56 3.10 33.14
CA VAL A 16 -122.87 2.24 32.17
C VAL A 16 -122.29 3.08 31.03
N ASP A 17 -123.00 4.06 30.49
CA ASP A 17 -122.51 4.94 29.42
C ASP A 17 -121.35 5.83 29.89
N ASP A 18 -121.41 6.40 31.09
CA ASP A 18 -120.30 7.15 31.68
C ASP A 18 -119.09 6.23 31.93
N LYS A 19 -119.30 5.02 32.51
CA LYS A 19 -118.22 4.03 32.66
C LYS A 19 -117.65 3.58 31.31
N VAL A 20 -118.50 3.40 30.31
CA VAL A 20 -118.12 2.95 28.96
C VAL A 20 -117.38 4.07 28.22
N LYS A 21 -117.70 5.34 28.45
CA LYS A 21 -116.90 6.48 27.96
C LYS A 21 -115.52 6.53 28.60
N ASP A 22 -115.42 6.32 29.91
CA ASP A 22 -114.13 6.29 30.62
C ASP A 22 -113.26 5.07 30.23
N ILE A 23 -113.87 3.97 29.78
CA ILE A 23 -113.17 2.74 29.39
C ILE A 23 -112.88 2.67 27.88
N LYS A 24 -113.67 3.35 27.03
CA LYS A 24 -113.49 3.30 25.58
C LYS A 24 -112.35 4.21 25.13
N VAL A 25 -111.36 3.58 24.51
CA VAL A 25 -110.39 4.27 23.67
C VAL A 25 -111.13 4.87 22.47
N THR A 26 -110.92 6.15 22.21
CA THR A 26 -111.48 6.81 21.03
C THR A 26 -110.75 6.34 19.77
N ARG A 27 -111.43 6.33 18.62
CA ARG A 27 -110.80 6.01 17.33
C ARG A 27 -109.59 6.91 17.06
N GLU A 28 -109.66 8.16 17.48
CA GLU A 28 -108.61 9.16 17.32
C GLU A 28 -107.35 8.84 18.17
N GLU A 29 -107.50 8.34 19.39
CA GLU A 29 -106.38 7.86 20.22
C GLU A 29 -105.75 6.59 19.65
N PHE A 30 -106.56 5.67 19.11
CA PHE A 30 -106.07 4.47 18.45
C PHE A 30 -105.27 4.81 17.18
N ASP A 31 -105.77 5.73 16.35
CA ASP A 31 -105.09 6.18 15.13
C ASP A 31 -103.76 6.90 15.47
N LYS A 32 -103.72 7.70 16.54
CA LYS A 32 -102.48 8.30 17.06
C LYS A 32 -101.48 7.24 17.54
N LEU A 33 -101.95 6.24 18.29
CA LEU A 33 -101.11 5.13 18.73
C LEU A 33 -100.55 4.34 17.53
N ALA A 34 -101.38 4.01 16.56
CA ALA A 34 -100.98 3.31 15.34
C ALA A 34 -99.92 4.10 14.56
N ALA A 35 -100.07 5.43 14.46
CA ALA A 35 -99.07 6.30 13.84
C ALA A 35 -97.74 6.30 14.60
N VAL A 36 -97.76 6.39 15.94
CA VAL A 36 -96.54 6.30 16.77
C VAL A 36 -95.86 4.94 16.62
N VAL A 37 -96.64 3.85 16.63
CA VAL A 37 -96.13 2.49 16.41
C VAL A 37 -95.50 2.35 15.02
N GLY A 38 -96.13 2.91 13.98
CA GLY A 38 -95.58 2.94 12.62
C GLY A 38 -94.25 3.73 12.54
N GLN A 39 -94.17 4.89 13.20
CA GLN A 39 -92.93 5.66 13.29
C GLN A 39 -91.83 4.92 14.06
N LEU A 40 -92.20 4.22 15.14
CA LEU A 40 -91.26 3.41 15.91
C LEU A 40 -90.72 2.26 15.07
N ALA A 41 -91.57 1.55 14.32
CA ALA A 41 -91.16 0.49 13.41
C ALA A 41 -90.15 1.01 12.37
N GLN A 42 -90.43 2.17 11.76
CA GLN A 42 -89.49 2.79 10.81
C GLN A 42 -88.14 3.16 11.44
N ARG A 43 -88.13 3.67 12.69
CA ARG A 43 -86.89 3.95 13.42
C ARG A 43 -86.11 2.68 13.75
N ILE A 44 -86.79 1.59 14.09
CA ILE A 44 -86.17 0.29 14.34
C ILE A 44 -85.50 -0.24 13.07
N ASP A 45 -86.17 -0.13 11.91
CA ASP A 45 -85.59 -0.54 10.62
C ASP A 45 -84.33 0.27 10.28
N GLN A 46 -84.37 1.60 10.49
CA GLN A 46 -83.20 2.47 10.30
C GLN A 46 -82.04 2.12 11.24
N LEU A 47 -82.34 1.79 12.51
CA LEU A 47 -81.33 1.37 13.46
C LEU A 47 -80.70 0.02 13.07
N ALA A 48 -81.50 -0.93 12.59
CA ALA A 48 -81.02 -2.23 12.11
C ALA A 48 -80.10 -2.07 10.88
N GLU A 49 -80.43 -1.17 9.95
CA GLU A 49 -79.54 -0.86 8.82
C GLU A 49 -78.24 -0.18 9.28
N ALA A 50 -78.32 0.77 10.21
CA ALA A 50 -77.13 1.42 10.77
C ALA A 50 -76.23 0.42 11.51
N GLN A 51 -76.83 -0.54 12.22
CA GLN A 51 -76.11 -1.63 12.89
C GLN A 51 -75.39 -2.52 11.87
N ARG A 52 -76.07 -2.99 10.81
CA ARG A 52 -75.43 -3.78 9.74
C ARG A 52 -74.23 -3.06 9.13
N ARG A 53 -74.36 -1.77 8.79
CA ARG A 53 -73.25 -0.97 8.26
C ARG A 53 -72.08 -0.85 9.25
N THR A 54 -72.39 -0.82 10.54
CA THR A 54 -71.36 -0.78 11.59
C THR A 54 -70.63 -2.11 11.70
N GLU A 55 -71.36 -3.24 11.66
CA GLU A 55 -70.77 -4.59 11.64
C GLU A 55 -69.87 -4.80 10.41
N GLU A 56 -70.30 -4.36 9.22
CA GLU A 56 -69.49 -4.40 8.01
C GLU A 56 -68.18 -3.59 8.16
N ARG A 57 -68.25 -2.39 8.74
CA ARG A 57 -67.06 -1.56 9.00
C ARG A 57 -66.14 -2.20 10.05
N LEU A 58 -66.69 -2.84 11.07
CA LEU A 58 -65.91 -3.56 12.08
C LEU A 58 -65.19 -4.76 11.49
N ASN A 59 -65.84 -5.52 10.61
CA ASN A 59 -65.22 -6.63 9.90
C ASN A 59 -64.06 -6.15 9.00
N GLN A 60 -64.27 -5.06 8.24
CA GLN A 60 -63.19 -4.46 7.44
C GLN A 60 -62.03 -3.94 8.31
N LEU A 61 -62.32 -3.40 9.50
CA LEU A 61 -61.29 -2.97 10.43
C LEU A 61 -60.50 -4.17 10.98
N ALA A 62 -61.17 -5.26 11.34
CA ALA A 62 -60.52 -6.49 11.80
C ALA A 62 -59.55 -7.04 10.74
N GLU A 63 -60.00 -7.12 9.47
CA GLU A 63 -59.13 -7.56 8.36
C GLU A 63 -57.90 -6.66 8.19
N ARG A 64 -58.06 -5.33 8.32
CA ARG A 64 -56.92 -4.39 8.25
C ARG A 64 -55.95 -4.57 9.41
N VAL A 65 -56.46 -4.84 10.61
CA VAL A 65 -55.63 -5.11 11.80
C VAL A 65 -54.82 -6.39 11.61
N ASP A 66 -55.44 -7.44 11.06
CA ASP A 66 -54.74 -8.70 10.77
C ASP A 66 -53.63 -8.50 9.73
N GLN A 67 -53.91 -7.76 8.66
CA GLN A 67 -52.90 -7.39 7.65
C GLN A 67 -51.74 -6.58 8.23
N LEU A 68 -52.03 -5.65 9.15
CA LEU A 68 -51.00 -4.88 9.85
C LEU A 68 -50.15 -5.77 10.76
N ALA A 69 -50.76 -6.71 11.48
CA ALA A 69 -50.05 -7.66 12.33
C ALA A 69 -49.11 -8.56 11.50
N GLU A 70 -49.53 -9.02 10.33
CA GLU A 70 -48.67 -9.78 9.42
C GLU A 70 -47.53 -8.93 8.86
N ALA A 71 -47.80 -7.69 8.45
CA ALA A 71 -46.77 -6.78 7.96
C ALA A 71 -45.73 -6.46 9.06
N GLN A 72 -46.18 -6.31 10.31
CA GLN A 72 -45.31 -6.13 11.46
C GLN A 72 -44.42 -7.36 11.68
N ARG A 73 -44.97 -8.58 11.72
CA ARG A 73 -44.15 -9.81 11.85
C ARG A 73 -43.08 -9.92 10.78
N ARG A 74 -43.43 -9.67 9.50
CA ARG A 74 -42.44 -9.69 8.40
C ARG A 74 -41.35 -8.63 8.58
N THR A 75 -41.68 -7.49 9.17
CA THR A 75 -40.71 -6.43 9.46
C THR A 75 -39.77 -6.83 10.59
N GLU A 76 -40.29 -7.42 11.67
CA GLU A 76 -39.50 -7.96 12.77
C GLU A 76 -38.53 -9.06 12.28
N GLU A 77 -38.99 -9.98 11.43
CA GLU A 77 -38.13 -11.00 10.81
C GLU A 77 -36.98 -10.38 9.99
N ARG A 78 -37.26 -9.36 9.18
CA ARG A 78 -36.24 -8.64 8.40
C ARG A 78 -35.24 -7.92 9.30
N LEU A 79 -35.70 -7.33 10.40
CA LEU A 79 -34.82 -6.66 11.37
C LEU A 79 -33.90 -7.67 12.08
N ASN A 80 -34.42 -8.84 12.44
CA ASN A 80 -33.60 -9.89 13.04
C ASN A 80 -32.52 -10.39 12.06
N GLN A 81 -32.87 -10.60 10.79
CA GLN A 81 -31.89 -10.95 9.75
C GLN A 81 -30.84 -9.86 9.52
N LEU A 82 -31.25 -8.58 9.61
CA LEU A 82 -30.32 -7.46 9.49
C LEU A 82 -29.35 -7.42 10.68
N ALA A 83 -29.85 -7.61 11.90
CA ALA A 83 -29.02 -7.67 13.10
C ALA A 83 -27.96 -8.78 12.99
N GLU A 84 -28.35 -9.99 12.57
CA GLU A 84 -27.41 -11.09 12.37
C GLU A 84 -26.34 -10.76 11.32
N ARG A 85 -26.70 -10.10 10.22
CA ARG A 85 -25.74 -9.66 9.21
C ARG A 85 -24.76 -8.60 9.74
N VAL A 86 -25.24 -7.70 10.59
CA VAL A 86 -24.40 -6.68 11.24
C VAL A 86 -23.40 -7.36 12.19
N ASP A 87 -23.84 -8.33 12.98
CA ASP A 87 -22.96 -9.09 13.87
C ASP A 87 -21.89 -9.87 13.09
N GLN A 88 -22.28 -10.53 11.99
CA GLN A 88 -21.34 -11.20 11.10
C GLN A 88 -20.33 -10.23 10.46
N LEU A 89 -20.78 -9.01 10.11
CA LEU A 89 -19.90 -7.98 9.56
C LEU A 89 -18.91 -7.49 10.62
N ALA A 90 -19.34 -7.28 11.86
CA ALA A 90 -18.47 -6.89 12.96
C ALA A 90 -17.34 -7.90 13.16
N VAL A 91 -17.67 -9.20 13.21
CA VAL A 91 -16.68 -10.29 13.31
C VAL A 91 -15.68 -10.26 12.14
N ARG A 92 -16.15 -10.02 10.91
CA ARG A 92 -15.25 -9.92 9.74
C ARG A 92 -14.33 -8.72 9.81
N VAL A 93 -14.81 -7.58 10.31
CA VAL A 93 -13.99 -6.37 10.51
C VAL A 93 -12.90 -6.64 11.54
N ASP A 94 -13.21 -7.30 12.65
CA ASP A 94 -12.21 -7.67 13.67
C ASP A 94 -11.14 -8.61 13.09
N GLN A 95 -11.55 -9.60 12.29
CA GLN A 95 -10.60 -10.51 11.61
C GLN A 95 -9.69 -9.77 10.63
N LEU A 96 -10.22 -8.80 9.89
CA LEU A 96 -9.43 -7.96 8.98
C LEU A 96 -8.43 -7.10 9.75
N ALA A 97 -8.84 -6.50 10.87
CA ALA A 97 -7.95 -5.73 11.73
C ALA A 97 -6.79 -6.59 12.28
N GLU A 98 -7.07 -7.83 12.71
CA GLU A 98 -6.03 -8.74 13.17
C GLU A 98 -5.08 -9.16 12.03
N ALA A 99 -5.62 -9.46 10.84
CA ALA A 99 -4.82 -9.80 9.67
C ALA A 99 -3.91 -8.63 9.24
N GLN A 100 -4.41 -7.39 9.32
CA GLN A 100 -3.63 -6.19 9.07
C GLN A 100 -2.49 -6.05 10.08
N ARG A 101 -2.76 -6.18 11.39
CA ARG A 101 -1.74 -6.11 12.44
C ARG A 101 -0.61 -7.14 12.24
N ARG A 102 -0.97 -8.38 11.87
CA ARG A 102 0.01 -9.43 11.53
C ARG A 102 0.84 -9.11 10.29
N THR A 103 0.27 -8.37 9.34
CA THR A 103 0.98 -7.94 8.13
C THR A 103 1.96 -6.83 8.44
N GLU A 104 1.57 -5.85 9.26
CA GLU A 104 2.44 -4.78 9.77
C GLU A 104 3.65 -5.37 10.51
N GLU A 105 3.43 -6.30 11.45
CA GLU A 105 4.53 -6.99 12.16
C GLU A 105 5.51 -7.72 11.22
N LYS A 106 5.01 -8.28 10.11
CA LYS A 106 5.87 -8.95 9.11
C LYS A 106 6.68 -7.94 8.30
N LEU A 107 6.09 -6.78 7.99
CA LEU A 107 6.77 -5.70 7.28
C LEU A 107 7.90 -5.12 8.13
N ASP A 108 7.67 -4.88 9.42
CA ASP A 108 8.71 -4.39 10.33
C ASP A 108 9.90 -5.35 10.39
N ARG A 109 9.63 -6.66 10.53
CA ARG A 109 10.67 -7.69 10.51
C ARG A 109 11.41 -7.76 9.17
N LEU A 110 10.75 -7.43 8.06
CA LEU A 110 11.38 -7.40 6.74
C LEU A 110 12.31 -6.19 6.63
N THR A 111 11.87 -5.02 7.07
CA THR A 111 12.68 -3.80 7.15
C THR A 111 13.96 -4.04 7.95
N ASP A 112 13.86 -4.61 9.15
CA ASP A 112 15.02 -4.96 9.98
C ASP A 112 16.01 -5.90 9.27
N ARG A 113 15.50 -6.83 8.45
CA ARG A 113 16.35 -7.76 7.68
C ARG A 113 17.03 -7.05 6.52
N VAL A 114 16.36 -6.11 5.86
CA VAL A 114 16.94 -5.31 4.77
C VAL A 114 18.04 -4.41 5.32
N ASP A 115 17.84 -3.78 6.47
CA ASP A 115 18.86 -2.93 7.10
C ASP A 115 20.12 -3.73 7.46
N LYS A 116 19.95 -4.90 8.09
CA LYS A 116 21.07 -5.81 8.39
C LYS A 116 21.80 -6.27 7.14
N LEU A 117 21.07 -6.53 6.05
CA LEU A 117 21.67 -6.89 4.78
C LEU A 117 22.47 -5.72 4.19
N ALA A 118 21.94 -4.51 4.24
CA ALA A 118 22.63 -3.31 3.77
C ALA A 118 23.93 -3.07 4.56
N GLU A 119 23.91 -3.23 5.87
CA GLU A 119 25.10 -3.17 6.72
C GLU A 119 26.14 -4.24 6.32
N ALA A 120 25.71 -5.49 6.15
CA ALA A 120 26.59 -6.59 5.75
C ALA A 120 27.25 -6.36 4.38
N VAL A 121 26.48 -5.84 3.41
CA VAL A 121 27.01 -5.43 2.10
C VAL A 121 28.00 -4.28 2.24
N GLY A 122 27.72 -3.32 3.12
CA GLY A 122 28.64 -2.22 3.43
C GLY A 122 29.98 -2.71 3.98
N VAL A 123 29.96 -3.69 4.89
CA VAL A 123 31.19 -4.32 5.43
C VAL A 123 31.92 -5.08 4.33
N LEU A 124 31.21 -5.86 3.51
CA LEU A 124 31.81 -6.60 2.40
C LEU A 124 32.52 -5.68 1.41
N ASN A 125 31.91 -4.55 1.04
CA ASN A 125 32.51 -3.57 0.14
C ASN A 125 33.82 -3.00 0.70
N LYS A 126 33.88 -2.71 2.01
CA LYS A 126 35.12 -2.26 2.66
C LYS A 126 36.22 -3.34 2.60
N SER A 127 35.86 -4.59 2.89
CA SER A 127 36.80 -5.72 2.81
C SER A 127 37.32 -5.93 1.38
N VAL A 128 36.45 -5.83 0.38
CA VAL A 128 36.83 -5.94 -1.04
C VAL A 128 37.74 -4.78 -1.45
N SER A 129 37.47 -3.55 -0.99
CA SER A 129 38.36 -2.40 -1.24
C SER A 129 39.75 -2.63 -0.65
N SER A 130 39.83 -3.08 0.61
CA SER A 130 41.11 -3.37 1.28
C SER A 130 41.87 -4.51 0.58
N LEU A 131 41.17 -5.53 0.08
CA LEU A 131 41.78 -6.58 -0.73
C LEU A 131 42.34 -6.01 -2.05
N GLY A 132 41.59 -5.12 -2.70
CA GLY A 132 42.02 -4.42 -3.91
C GLY A 132 43.32 -3.63 -3.68
N GLU A 133 43.41 -2.89 -2.58
CA GLU A 133 44.62 -2.18 -2.16
C GLU A 133 45.79 -3.14 -1.93
N THR A 134 45.56 -4.24 -1.21
CA THR A 134 46.58 -5.26 -0.93
C THR A 134 47.14 -5.88 -2.20
N ILE A 135 46.27 -6.20 -3.18
CA ILE A 135 46.71 -6.69 -4.49
C ILE A 135 47.51 -5.63 -5.25
N GLY A 136 47.10 -4.35 -5.14
CA GLY A 136 47.83 -3.21 -5.70
C GLY A 136 49.26 -3.11 -5.15
N PHE A 137 49.41 -3.08 -3.82
CA PHE A 137 50.73 -3.07 -3.16
C PHE A 137 51.58 -4.28 -3.55
N GLY A 138 50.99 -5.49 -3.56
CA GLY A 138 51.73 -6.69 -3.98
C GLY A 138 52.24 -6.61 -5.42
N LEU A 139 51.47 -6.01 -6.33
CA LEU A 139 51.94 -5.82 -7.70
C LEU A 139 53.09 -4.80 -7.78
N GLU A 140 53.04 -3.73 -6.98
CA GLU A 140 54.15 -2.77 -6.90
C GLU A 140 55.42 -3.40 -6.34
N ASP A 141 55.32 -4.26 -5.32
CA ASP A 141 56.46 -4.97 -4.76
C ASP A 141 57.11 -5.88 -5.80
N ILE A 142 56.30 -6.62 -6.59
CA ILE A 142 56.82 -7.42 -7.70
C ILE A 142 57.49 -6.51 -8.73
N ALA A 143 56.89 -5.38 -9.06
CA ALA A 143 57.43 -4.43 -10.03
C ALA A 143 58.80 -3.88 -9.59
N ARG A 144 58.99 -3.55 -8.30
CA ARG A 144 60.27 -3.09 -7.75
C ARG A 144 61.38 -4.12 -7.91
N VAL A 145 61.05 -5.41 -7.90
CA VAL A 145 62.01 -6.50 -8.07
C VAL A 145 62.26 -6.81 -9.55
N VAL A 146 61.22 -6.80 -10.37
CA VAL A 146 61.29 -7.24 -11.78
C VAL A 146 61.79 -6.14 -12.71
N LEU A 147 61.28 -4.90 -12.57
CA LEU A 147 61.52 -3.83 -13.53
C LEU A 147 63.00 -3.43 -13.65
N PRO A 148 63.81 -3.29 -12.58
CA PRO A 148 65.22 -2.90 -12.73
C PRO A 148 66.01 -3.87 -13.61
N GLY A 149 65.78 -5.18 -13.43
CA GLY A 149 66.43 -6.21 -14.25
C GLY A 149 65.97 -6.19 -15.72
N TRP A 150 64.67 -5.95 -15.94
CA TRP A 150 64.12 -5.82 -17.29
C TRP A 150 64.68 -4.58 -18.00
N LEU A 151 64.71 -3.43 -17.33
CA LEU A 151 65.20 -2.16 -17.83
C LEU A 151 66.70 -2.22 -18.19
N HIS A 152 67.51 -2.88 -17.35
CA HIS A 152 68.91 -3.10 -17.65
C HIS A 152 69.10 -3.97 -18.90
N ARG A 153 68.39 -5.10 -19.00
CA ARG A 153 68.52 -6.04 -20.14
C ARG A 153 68.04 -5.46 -21.47
N HIS A 154 66.91 -4.76 -21.46
CA HIS A 154 66.24 -4.35 -22.69
C HIS A 154 66.56 -2.93 -23.12
N LEU A 155 66.86 -2.04 -22.15
CA LEU A 155 67.11 -0.61 -22.41
C LEU A 155 68.52 -0.16 -21.99
N GLY A 156 69.33 -1.03 -21.36
CA GLY A 156 70.67 -0.67 -20.90
C GLY A 156 70.68 0.36 -19.76
N VAL A 157 69.58 0.44 -19.00
CA VAL A 157 69.44 1.38 -17.88
C VAL A 157 70.17 0.84 -16.67
N GLU A 158 71.12 1.61 -16.15
CA GLU A 158 71.72 1.42 -14.83
C GLU A 158 71.03 2.35 -13.85
N MET A 159 70.30 1.80 -12.89
CA MET A 159 69.50 2.59 -11.96
C MET A 159 69.57 2.04 -10.53
N GLY A 160 69.22 2.91 -9.58
CA GLY A 160 69.02 2.54 -8.18
C GLY A 160 67.65 1.88 -7.93
N GLU A 161 67.21 1.94 -6.67
CA GLU A 161 65.92 1.39 -6.27
C GLU A 161 64.74 2.20 -6.83
N LEU A 162 63.63 1.51 -7.10
CA LEU A 162 62.35 2.12 -7.43
C LEU A 162 61.57 2.40 -6.15
N GLU A 163 61.11 3.63 -5.98
CA GLU A 163 60.32 4.05 -4.83
C GLU A 163 59.04 4.76 -5.26
N ARG A 164 58.03 4.72 -4.39
CA ARG A 164 56.81 5.50 -4.60
C ARG A 164 57.11 6.98 -4.37
N ARG A 165 56.72 7.84 -5.31
CA ARG A 165 57.03 9.28 -5.25
C ARG A 165 55.83 10.14 -5.67
N PHE A 166 55.62 11.23 -4.96
CA PHE A 166 54.66 12.27 -5.33
C PHE A 166 55.35 13.31 -6.21
N LEU A 167 54.88 13.49 -7.44
CA LEU A 167 55.40 14.46 -8.40
C LEU A 167 54.45 15.64 -8.51
N ARG A 168 54.99 16.86 -8.52
CA ARG A 168 54.24 18.09 -8.80
C ARG A 168 54.42 18.46 -10.26
N ILE A 169 53.37 18.28 -11.06
CA ILE A 169 53.36 18.54 -12.50
C ILE A 169 52.24 19.54 -12.79
N GLY A 170 52.58 20.70 -13.36
CA GLY A 170 51.58 21.71 -13.73
C GLY A 170 50.69 22.22 -12.57
N GLY A 171 51.22 22.23 -11.34
CA GLY A 171 50.48 22.65 -10.13
C GLY A 171 49.54 21.59 -9.54
N ARG A 172 49.53 20.35 -10.06
CA ARG A 172 48.82 19.20 -9.48
C ARG A 172 49.81 18.16 -8.95
N GLU A 173 49.45 17.50 -7.86
CA GLU A 173 50.22 16.38 -7.31
C GLU A 173 49.74 15.07 -7.92
N TYR A 174 50.68 14.29 -8.44
CA TYR A 174 50.47 12.96 -8.98
C TYR A 174 51.27 11.95 -8.15
N GLU A 175 50.60 10.92 -7.65
CA GLU A 175 51.26 9.79 -7.02
C GLU A 175 51.69 8.79 -8.10
N VAL A 176 52.99 8.55 -8.21
CA VAL A 176 53.54 7.54 -9.10
C VAL A 176 53.88 6.30 -8.28
N ASN A 177 53.38 5.14 -8.70
CA ASN A 177 53.62 3.88 -7.99
C ASN A 177 55.13 3.59 -7.85
N LEU A 178 55.90 3.87 -8.91
CA LEU A 178 57.32 3.57 -9.01
C LEU A 178 58.05 4.69 -9.74
N TYR A 179 59.03 5.27 -9.07
CA TYR A 179 59.93 6.28 -9.60
C TYR A 179 61.38 5.87 -9.34
N GLY A 180 62.26 6.07 -10.30
CA GLY A 180 63.70 5.89 -10.09
C GLY A 180 64.53 6.76 -11.03
N GLU A 181 65.75 7.08 -10.60
CA GLU A 181 66.74 7.76 -11.43
C GLU A 181 67.84 6.78 -11.83
N GLY A 182 68.30 6.90 -13.07
CA GLY A 182 69.34 6.05 -13.61
C GLY A 182 70.14 6.74 -14.69
N SER A 183 70.95 5.96 -15.39
CA SER A 183 71.68 6.40 -16.56
C SER A 183 71.73 5.35 -17.66
N ILE A 184 71.76 5.80 -18.91
CA ILE A 184 72.04 4.95 -20.08
C ILE A 184 73.30 5.50 -20.73
N GLY A 185 74.40 4.75 -20.65
CA GLY A 185 75.69 5.17 -21.24
C GLY A 185 76.15 6.55 -20.75
N GLY A 186 75.94 6.86 -19.47
CA GLY A 186 76.31 8.14 -18.83
C GLY A 186 75.29 9.29 -18.98
N ARG A 187 74.21 9.13 -19.75
CA ARG A 187 73.11 10.12 -19.83
C ARG A 187 72.07 9.85 -18.76
N ARG A 188 71.65 10.87 -18.01
CA ARG A 188 70.63 10.74 -16.95
C ARG A 188 69.27 10.39 -17.54
N VAL A 189 68.62 9.41 -16.96
CA VAL A 189 67.25 8.99 -17.28
C VAL A 189 66.41 8.88 -16.02
N VAL A 190 65.12 9.16 -16.15
CA VAL A 190 64.12 9.01 -15.10
C VAL A 190 63.12 7.96 -15.52
N ILE A 191 62.83 7.04 -14.61
CA ILE A 191 61.87 5.96 -14.82
C ILE A 191 60.63 6.33 -14.03
N ILE A 192 59.50 6.39 -14.73
CA ILE A 192 58.17 6.54 -14.14
C ILE A 192 57.41 5.28 -14.52
N ALA A 193 56.88 4.57 -13.54
CA ALA A 193 56.11 3.37 -13.79
C ALA A 193 54.83 3.30 -12.96
N GLU A 194 53.76 2.83 -13.59
CA GLU A 194 52.45 2.60 -12.99
C GLU A 194 52.12 1.11 -13.02
N SER A 195 51.63 0.59 -11.90
CA SER A 195 51.33 -0.83 -11.70
C SER A 195 49.83 -1.07 -11.72
N LYS A 196 49.36 -1.91 -12.64
CA LYS A 196 47.94 -2.26 -12.76
C LYS A 196 47.73 -3.74 -12.99
N SER A 197 46.80 -4.33 -12.24
CA SER A 197 46.53 -5.78 -12.33
C SER A 197 46.17 -6.22 -13.75
N ARG A 198 45.47 -5.36 -14.50
CA ARG A 198 45.15 -5.52 -15.92
C ARG A 198 45.34 -4.18 -16.61
N ILE A 199 46.03 -4.19 -17.76
CA ILE A 199 46.35 -2.97 -18.51
C ILE A 199 45.55 -2.95 -19.81
N HIS A 200 44.65 -1.98 -19.93
CA HIS A 200 43.84 -1.69 -21.12
C HIS A 200 44.36 -0.45 -21.87
N ALA A 201 43.92 -0.25 -23.12
CA ALA A 201 44.32 0.92 -23.91
C ALA A 201 44.00 2.27 -23.21
N SER A 202 42.88 2.36 -22.48
CA SER A 202 42.51 3.55 -21.69
C SER A 202 43.49 3.83 -20.55
N ASP A 203 44.13 2.80 -20.00
CA ASP A 203 45.13 2.97 -18.94
C ASP A 203 46.42 3.55 -19.51
N VAL A 204 46.78 3.13 -20.72
CA VAL A 204 47.92 3.69 -21.46
C VAL A 204 47.73 5.17 -21.75
N GLU A 205 46.53 5.57 -22.18
CA GLU A 205 46.24 6.98 -22.47
C GLU A 205 46.32 7.85 -21.22
N ARG A 206 45.74 7.39 -20.12
CA ARG A 206 45.81 8.09 -18.83
C ARG A 206 47.24 8.23 -18.34
N PHE A 207 48.03 7.16 -18.46
CA PHE A 207 49.43 7.20 -18.07
C PHE A 207 50.26 8.12 -18.97
N ASN A 208 49.93 8.18 -20.26
CA ASN A 208 50.57 9.10 -21.20
C ASN A 208 50.35 10.57 -20.84
N GLU A 209 49.18 10.96 -20.34
CA GLU A 209 48.92 12.32 -19.87
C GLU A 209 49.87 12.71 -18.72
N LEU A 210 50.07 11.80 -17.75
CA LEU A 210 51.02 11.98 -16.65
C LEU A 210 52.46 12.07 -17.16
N LEU A 211 52.86 11.14 -18.04
CA LEU A 211 54.22 11.13 -18.62
C LEU A 211 54.52 12.37 -19.45
N SER A 212 53.54 12.87 -20.21
CA SER A 212 53.73 14.08 -21.03
C SER A 212 54.03 15.28 -20.14
N GLY A 213 53.25 15.48 -19.08
CA GLY A 213 53.52 16.55 -18.12
C GLY A 213 54.86 16.38 -17.37
N ALA A 214 55.27 15.13 -17.08
CA ALA A 214 56.58 14.86 -16.48
C ALA A 214 57.74 15.21 -17.43
N ARG A 215 57.62 14.84 -18.72
CA ARG A 215 58.59 15.17 -19.78
C ARG A 215 58.73 16.67 -19.96
N ASP A 216 57.62 17.41 -19.94
CA ASP A 216 57.63 18.87 -20.09
C ASP A 216 58.25 19.60 -18.88
N SER A 217 58.23 18.98 -17.71
CA SER A 217 58.74 19.58 -16.46
C SER A 217 60.23 19.26 -16.19
N MET A 218 60.82 18.30 -16.89
CA MET A 218 62.16 17.77 -16.62
C MET A 218 63.12 18.06 -17.78
N ASP A 219 63.62 19.30 -17.85
CA ASP A 219 64.56 19.72 -18.89
C ASP A 219 65.88 18.93 -18.84
N GLY A 220 66.27 18.38 -20.00
CA GLY A 220 67.55 17.70 -20.20
C GLY A 220 67.66 16.28 -19.62
N THR A 221 66.56 15.69 -19.14
CA THR A 221 66.52 14.30 -18.62
C THR A 221 65.50 13.47 -19.39
N GLU A 222 65.90 12.30 -19.87
CA GLU A 222 65.01 11.43 -20.64
C GLU A 222 64.05 10.68 -19.70
N VAL A 223 62.74 10.79 -19.92
CA VAL A 223 61.71 10.15 -19.10
C VAL A 223 61.18 8.89 -19.80
N ILE A 224 61.45 7.73 -19.19
CA ILE A 224 61.02 6.42 -19.63
C ILE A 224 59.75 6.03 -18.85
N GLY A 225 58.67 5.82 -19.58
CA GLY A 225 57.39 5.39 -19.03
C GLY A 225 57.20 3.88 -19.12
N VAL A 226 56.84 3.24 -18.01
CA VAL A 226 56.56 1.79 -17.97
C VAL A 226 55.20 1.49 -17.33
N LEU A 227 54.39 0.67 -17.99
CA LEU A 227 53.20 0.07 -17.41
C LEU A 227 53.47 -1.37 -17.04
N PHE A 228 53.32 -1.70 -15.76
CA PHE A 228 53.58 -3.02 -15.23
C PHE A 228 52.29 -3.72 -14.79
N GLY A 229 52.10 -4.98 -15.15
CA GLY A 229 50.85 -5.68 -14.80
C GLY A 229 50.88 -7.19 -14.94
N TYR A 230 49.86 -7.87 -14.40
CA TYR A 230 49.71 -9.32 -14.58
C TYR A 230 49.26 -9.68 -16.00
N VAL A 231 48.37 -8.86 -16.56
CA VAL A 231 47.79 -9.06 -17.90
C VAL A 231 47.81 -7.75 -18.67
N ILE A 232 48.37 -7.80 -19.89
CA ILE A 232 48.42 -6.68 -20.82
C ILE A 232 47.58 -7.06 -22.03
N TYR A 233 46.54 -6.28 -22.33
CA TYR A 233 45.71 -6.55 -23.49
C TYR A 233 46.39 -6.12 -24.81
N PRO A 234 46.13 -6.79 -25.95
CA PRO A 234 46.80 -6.50 -27.22
C PRO A 234 46.64 -5.05 -27.70
N ASP A 235 45.45 -4.47 -27.52
CA ASP A 235 45.14 -3.08 -27.84
C ASP A 235 45.97 -2.09 -27.01
N ALA A 236 46.16 -2.40 -25.72
CA ALA A 236 47.02 -1.64 -24.83
C ALA A 236 48.49 -1.70 -25.28
N LYS A 237 48.97 -2.88 -25.67
CA LYS A 237 50.34 -3.05 -26.17
C LYS A 237 50.59 -2.23 -27.45
N GLU A 238 49.66 -2.28 -28.40
CA GLU A 238 49.74 -1.49 -29.64
C GLU A 238 49.71 0.03 -29.34
N ARG A 239 48.81 0.46 -28.43
CA ARG A 239 48.70 1.86 -28.04
C ARG A 239 49.96 2.37 -27.33
N ALA A 240 50.51 1.57 -26.42
CA ALA A 240 51.72 1.91 -25.68
C ALA A 240 52.92 2.06 -26.61
N GLN A 241 53.07 1.15 -27.59
CA GLN A 241 54.11 1.24 -28.61
C GLN A 241 54.01 2.54 -29.43
N LYS A 242 52.80 2.95 -29.83
CA LYS A 242 52.59 4.22 -30.57
C LYS A 242 52.96 5.46 -29.75
N LEU A 243 52.86 5.39 -28.42
CA LEU A 243 53.10 6.50 -27.50
C LEU A 243 54.51 6.48 -26.87
N GLY A 244 55.34 5.49 -27.22
CA GLY A 244 56.68 5.33 -26.64
C GLY A 244 56.63 4.98 -25.15
N ILE A 245 55.65 4.16 -24.76
CA ILE A 245 55.48 3.62 -23.40
C ILE A 245 55.79 2.14 -23.45
N HIS A 246 56.57 1.65 -22.48
CA HIS A 246 56.88 0.24 -22.36
C HIS A 246 55.80 -0.46 -21.53
N THR A 247 55.36 -1.64 -21.95
CA THR A 247 54.47 -2.50 -21.14
C THR A 247 55.24 -3.74 -20.75
N VAL A 248 55.26 -4.07 -19.46
CA VAL A 248 56.00 -5.21 -18.90
C VAL A 248 55.07 -6.08 -18.09
N ALA A 249 54.96 -7.36 -18.44
CA ALA A 249 54.18 -8.30 -17.65
C ALA A 249 54.96 -8.79 -16.43
N SER A 250 54.27 -9.17 -15.36
CA SER A 250 54.92 -9.59 -14.10
C SER A 250 55.82 -10.83 -14.21
N TYR A 251 55.69 -11.59 -15.29
CA TYR A 251 56.49 -12.78 -15.59
C TYR A 251 57.58 -12.53 -16.65
N GLU A 252 57.65 -11.33 -17.23
CA GLU A 252 58.69 -10.94 -18.18
C GLU A 252 59.97 -10.58 -17.41
N ARG A 253 61.11 -11.14 -17.83
CA ARG A 253 62.42 -10.88 -17.23
C ARG A 253 63.34 -10.29 -18.30
#